data_AF-A0A952SHJ0-F1
#
_entry.id   AF-A0A952SHJ0-F1
#
_cell.length_a   1.000
_cell.length_b   1.000
_cell.length_c   1.000
_cell.angle_alpha   90.00
_cell.angle_beta   90.00
_cell.angle_gamma   90.00
#
_symmetry.space_group_name_H-M   'P 1'
#
loop_
_entity.id
_entity.type
_entity.pdbx_description
1 polymer ?
#
loop_
_entity_poly.entity_id
_entity_poly.type
_entity_poly.pdbx_seq_one_letter_code
_entity_poly.pdbx_strand_id
1 'polypeptide(L)'
;MPSKERDAFHTETSATHHSSAEWLVRLTQLQQALVLCPADVQTRCQLAALLERLEQYEEALVHWKAVLLRDPNHLKAREGVARCGPQSGRPLQSKW
;
A
#
# COMPACT_ATOMS: atom_id res chain seq x y z
N MET A 1 49.78 -3.36 -15.56
CA MET A 1 48.44 -2.85 -15.88
C MET A 1 47.44 -4.00 -15.85
N PRO A 2 46.17 -3.79 -15.40
CA PRO A 2 45.30 -4.84 -14.86
C PRO A 2 44.16 -5.30 -15.79
N SER A 3 43.68 -6.53 -15.52
CA SER A 3 42.28 -6.98 -15.47
C SER A 3 41.33 -6.77 -16.66
N LYS A 4 40.71 -7.87 -17.13
CA LYS A 4 39.24 -8.05 -17.08
C LYS A 4 38.82 -9.41 -17.65
N GLU A 5 38.35 -10.28 -16.79
CA GLU A 5 37.32 -11.26 -17.12
C GLU A 5 36.36 -11.35 -15.95
N ARG A 6 35.12 -10.97 -16.20
CA ARG A 6 33.88 -11.52 -15.63
C ARG A 6 32.72 -10.68 -16.14
N ASP A 7 32.17 -11.12 -17.25
CA ASP A 7 30.88 -10.66 -17.76
C ASP A 7 29.85 -11.77 -17.63
N ALA A 8 28.60 -11.29 -17.51
CA ALA A 8 27.34 -11.92 -17.87
C ALA A 8 26.76 -12.97 -16.91
N PHE A 9 25.72 -12.56 -16.19
CA PHE A 9 24.58 -13.43 -15.96
C PHE A 9 23.24 -12.68 -16.07
N HIS A 10 22.57 -12.92 -17.19
CA HIS A 10 21.12 -13.01 -17.43
C HIS A 10 20.19 -11.83 -17.11
N THR A 11 19.74 -11.22 -18.20
CA THR A 11 18.42 -10.60 -18.39
C THR A 11 17.35 -11.68 -18.70
N GLU A 12 16.06 -11.38 -18.44
CA GLU A 12 14.87 -11.91 -19.17
C GLU A 12 13.90 -12.91 -18.46
N THR A 13 13.08 -12.48 -17.48
CA THR A 13 11.76 -13.13 -17.14
C THR A 13 10.72 -12.27 -16.35
N SER A 14 10.96 -10.99 -16.04
CA SER A 14 10.20 -10.38 -14.92
C SER A 14 9.04 -9.45 -15.25
N ALA A 15 8.74 -9.12 -16.51
CA ALA A 15 7.83 -7.99 -16.80
C ALA A 15 6.38 -8.15 -16.26
N THR A 16 5.88 -9.37 -16.08
CA THR A 16 4.54 -9.64 -15.48
C THR A 16 4.60 -10.03 -13.99
N HIS A 17 5.73 -10.55 -13.50
CA HIS A 17 5.95 -10.82 -12.07
C HIS A 17 6.36 -9.59 -11.27
N HIS A 18 6.84 -8.54 -11.95
CA HIS A 18 7.31 -7.31 -11.31
C HIS A 18 6.19 -6.65 -10.52
N SER A 19 5.02 -6.39 -11.11
CA SER A 19 3.96 -5.68 -10.39
C SER A 19 3.49 -6.44 -9.14
N SER A 20 3.49 -7.78 -9.15
CA SER A 20 3.10 -8.58 -7.99
C SER A 20 4.19 -8.65 -6.91
N ALA A 21 5.44 -8.81 -7.33
CA ALA A 21 6.57 -8.85 -6.41
C ALA A 21 6.84 -7.46 -5.80
N GLU A 22 6.67 -6.39 -6.58
CA GLU A 22 6.88 -5.02 -6.15
C GLU A 22 5.88 -4.57 -5.09
N TRP A 23 4.59 -4.94 -5.20
CA TRP A 23 3.63 -4.58 -4.15
C TRP A 23 3.92 -5.33 -2.84
N LEU A 24 4.35 -6.60 -2.90
CA LEU A 24 4.76 -7.36 -1.71
C LEU A 24 5.99 -6.75 -1.03
N VAL A 25 7.01 -6.41 -1.82
CA VAL A 25 8.21 -5.72 -1.32
C VAL A 25 7.81 -4.37 -0.71
N ARG A 26 6.95 -3.61 -1.39
CA ARG A 26 6.50 -2.30 -0.91
C ARG A 26 5.70 -2.40 0.38
N LEU A 27 4.79 -3.37 0.47
CA LEU A 27 4.00 -3.63 1.67
C LEU A 27 4.91 -4.00 2.84
N THR A 28 5.88 -4.87 2.61
CA THR A 28 6.86 -5.28 3.63
C THR A 28 7.70 -4.10 4.12
N GLN A 29 8.19 -3.26 3.20
CA GLN A 29 8.96 -2.06 3.55
C GLN A 29 8.14 -1.07 4.38
N LEU A 30 6.87 -0.84 4.01
CA LEU A 30 5.98 0.05 4.76
C LEU A 30 5.66 -0.51 6.14
N GLN A 31 5.44 -1.81 6.27
CA GLN A 31 5.24 -2.46 7.57
C GLN A 31 6.48 -2.36 8.46
N GLN A 32 7.68 -2.60 7.92
CA GLN A 32 8.93 -2.42 8.66
C GLN A 32 9.13 -0.97 9.10
N ALA A 33 8.84 -0.01 8.23
CA ALA A 33 8.88 1.41 8.60
C ALA A 33 7.91 1.75 9.73
N LEU A 34 6.72 1.13 9.77
CA LEU A 34 5.78 1.27 10.89
C LEU A 34 6.22 0.56 12.17
N VAL A 35 7.03 -0.50 12.07
CA VAL A 35 7.65 -1.12 13.25
C VAL A 35 8.68 -0.17 13.86
N LEU A 36 9.50 0.47 13.02
CA LEU A 36 10.51 1.43 13.48
C LEU A 36 9.88 2.74 13.98
N CYS A 37 8.83 3.22 13.30
CA CYS A 37 8.08 4.41 13.69
C CYS A 37 6.57 4.12 13.69
N PRO A 38 6.03 3.57 14.79
CA PRO A 38 4.61 3.27 14.90
C PRO A 38 3.77 4.53 15.08
N ALA A 39 4.32 5.74 15.03
CA ALA A 39 3.55 6.98 15.03
C ALA A 39 3.49 7.62 13.64
N ASP A 40 4.21 7.08 12.64
CA ASP A 40 4.29 7.70 11.33
C ASP A 40 2.96 7.57 10.57
N VAL A 41 2.25 8.69 10.51
CA VAL A 41 0.99 8.85 9.80
C VAL A 41 1.18 8.73 8.29
N GLN A 42 2.30 9.23 7.75
CA GLN A 42 2.56 9.22 6.31
C GLN A 42 2.75 7.79 5.79
N THR A 43 3.53 6.98 6.49
CA THR A 43 3.73 5.56 6.13
C THR A 43 2.41 4.78 6.25
N ARG A 44 1.58 5.07 7.26
CA ARG A 44 0.23 4.47 7.36
C ARG A 44 -0.67 4.83 6.19
N CYS A 45 -0.66 6.10 5.76
CA CYS A 45 -1.39 6.56 4.58
C CYS A 45 -0.90 5.87 3.30
N GLN A 46 0.40 5.66 3.16
CA GLN A 46 0.97 4.96 2.01
C GLN A 46 0.57 3.48 1.99
N LEU A 47 0.53 2.82 3.15
CA LEU A 47 0.06 1.44 3.27
C LEU A 47 -1.42 1.33 2.89
N ALA A 48 -2.26 2.23 3.43
CA ALA A 48 -3.69 2.27 3.13
C ALA A 48 -3.97 2.53 1.63
N ALA A 49 -3.20 3.41 0.99
CA ALA A 49 -3.30 3.66 -0.45
C ALA A 49 -2.83 2.46 -1.30
N LEU A 50 -1.83 1.71 -0.83
CA LEU A 50 -1.38 0.49 -1.50
C LEU A 50 -2.47 -0.59 -1.43
N LEU A 51 -3.10 -0.77 -0.27
CA LEU A 51 -4.23 -1.69 -0.07
C LEU A 51 -5.44 -1.30 -0.92
N GLU A 52 -5.75 0.00 -1.05
CA GLU A 52 -6.79 0.51 -1.95
C GLU A 52 -6.53 0.09 -3.41
N ARG A 53 -5.26 0.17 -3.86
CA ARG A 53 -4.86 -0.22 -5.21
C ARG A 53 -4.85 -1.75 -5.43
N LEU A 54 -4.81 -2.51 -4.34
CA LEU A 54 -5.01 -3.97 -4.33
C LEU A 54 -6.49 -4.36 -4.15
N GLU A 55 -7.40 -3.38 -4.22
CA GLU A 55 -8.86 -3.54 -4.04
C GLU A 55 -9.26 -4.08 -2.65
N GLN A 56 -8.34 -4.03 -1.68
CA GLN A 56 -8.57 -4.40 -0.28
C GLN A 56 -9.13 -3.20 0.50
N TYR A 57 -10.32 -2.74 0.08
CA TYR A 57 -10.92 -1.51 0.60
C TYR A 57 -11.25 -1.58 2.10
N GLU A 58 -11.57 -2.76 2.63
CA GLU A 58 -11.88 -2.95 4.07
C GLU A 58 -10.65 -2.73 4.95
N GLU A 59 -9.52 -3.35 4.62
CA GLU A 59 -8.25 -3.17 5.35
C GLU A 59 -7.69 -1.77 5.17
N ALA A 60 -7.79 -1.20 3.96
CA ALA A 60 -7.44 0.19 3.69
C ALA A 60 -8.22 1.15 4.61
N LEU A 61 -9.53 0.93 4.79
CA LEU A 61 -10.36 1.76 5.67
C LEU A 61 -9.92 1.72 7.12
N VAL A 62 -9.49 0.57 7.64
CA VAL A 62 -8.98 0.46 9.01
C VAL A 62 -7.76 1.37 9.18
N HIS A 63 -6.82 1.34 8.23
CA HIS A 63 -5.63 2.17 8.27
C HIS A 63 -5.95 3.67 8.08
N TRP A 64 -6.85 4.02 7.17
CA TRP A 64 -7.27 5.42 6.97
C TRP A 64 -7.98 5.97 8.21
N LYS A 65 -8.87 5.21 8.84
CA LYS A 65 -9.55 5.61 10.09
C LYS A 65 -8.57 5.75 11.25
N ALA A 66 -7.58 4.86 11.35
CA ALA A 66 -6.53 4.97 12.37
C ALA A 66 -5.70 6.25 12.22
N VAL A 67 -5.45 6.69 10.99
CA VAL A 67 -4.83 8.01 10.72
C VAL A 67 -5.75 9.14 11.17
N LEU A 68 -7.03 9.11 10.81
CA LEU A 68 -7.99 10.15 11.21
C LEU A 68 -8.23 10.23 12.72
N LEU A 69 -8.07 9.11 13.44
CA LEU A 69 -8.14 9.11 14.90
C LEU A 69 -6.98 9.88 15.53
N ARG A 70 -5.82 9.93 14.85
CA ARG A 70 -4.64 10.67 15.31
C ARG A 70 -4.62 12.10 14.79
N ASP A 71 -4.98 12.29 13.54
CA ASP A 71 -5.13 13.59 12.89
C ASP A 71 -6.50 13.66 12.19
N PRO A 72 -7.54 14.16 12.88
CA PRO A 72 -8.89 14.27 12.33
C PRO A 72 -9.00 15.19 11.11
N ASN A 73 -8.01 16.07 10.90
CA ASN A 73 -7.96 16.99 9.78
C ASN A 73 -7.10 16.49 8.62
N HIS A 74 -6.64 15.22 8.67
CA HIS A 74 -5.80 14.66 7.63
C HIS A 74 -6.59 14.46 6.32
N LEU A 75 -6.48 15.42 5.40
CA LEU A 75 -7.24 15.47 4.16
C LEU A 75 -7.16 14.16 3.36
N LYS A 76 -5.94 13.64 3.16
CA LYS A 76 -5.71 12.42 2.37
C LYS A 76 -6.40 11.19 2.96
N ALA A 77 -6.48 11.10 4.28
CA ALA A 77 -7.16 9.98 4.93
C ALA A 77 -8.68 10.14 4.88
N ARG A 78 -9.20 11.37 4.95
CA ARG A 78 -10.63 11.63 4.73
C ARG A 78 -11.05 11.25 3.32
N GLU A 79 -10.25 11.63 2.33
CA GLU A 79 -10.46 11.24 0.93
C GLU A 79 -10.35 9.73 0.75
N GLY A 80 -9.35 9.08 1.38
CA GLY A 80 -9.21 7.63 1.38
C GLY A 80 -10.42 6.90 1.94
N VAL A 81 -10.97 7.37 3.07
CA VAL A 81 -12.23 6.83 3.63
C VAL A 81 -13.41 7.07 2.71
N ALA A 82 -13.52 8.25 2.11
CA ALA A 82 -14.61 8.57 1.19
C ALA A 82 -14.58 7.70 -0.08
N ARG A 83 -13.38 7.41 -0.61
CA ARG A 83 -13.21 6.52 -1.76
C ARG A 83 -13.49 5.06 -1.39
N CYS A 84 -12.91 4.57 -0.30
CA CYS A 84 -13.00 3.15 0.08
C CYS A 84 -14.36 2.81 0.71
N GLY A 85 -15.05 3.76 1.35
CA GLY A 85 -16.32 3.54 2.06
C GLY A 85 -17.42 2.91 1.21
N PRO A 86 -17.77 3.48 0.04
CA PRO A 86 -18.75 2.91 -0.88
C PRO A 86 -18.36 1.55 -1.47
N GLN A 87 -17.05 1.28 -1.59
CA GLN A 87 -16.50 0.08 -2.22
C GLN A 87 -16.37 -1.09 -1.23
N SER A 88 -16.02 -0.80 0.01
CA SER A 88 -16.14 -1.72 1.15
C SER A 88 -17.61 -2.05 1.47
N GLY A 89 -18.55 -1.18 1.07
CA GLY A 89 -19.99 -1.30 1.33
C GLY A 89 -20.86 -1.76 0.15
N ARG A 90 -20.31 -2.23 -0.98
CA ARG A 90 -21.14 -2.76 -2.10
C ARG A 90 -20.76 -4.18 -2.53
N PRO A 91 -21.76 -5.06 -2.77
CA PRO A 91 -23.05 -5.10 -2.04
C PRO A 91 -23.66 -6.52 -1.91
N LEU A 92 -24.24 -6.86 -0.76
CA LEU A 92 -25.41 -7.75 -0.74
C LEU A 92 -26.44 -7.18 0.24
N GLN A 93 -27.61 -6.86 -0.31
CA GLN A 93 -28.79 -6.28 0.33
C GLN A 93 -28.71 -4.77 0.50
N SER A 94 -29.65 -3.97 0.00
CA SER A 94 -30.82 -4.17 -0.85
C SER A 94 -31.43 -2.77 -0.96
N LYS A 95 -32.10 -2.47 -2.07
CA LYS A 95 -33.38 -1.75 -2.17
C LYS A 95 -33.64 -0.59 -1.17
N TRP A 96 -34.03 0.62 -1.57
CA TRP A 96 -34.69 1.14 -2.76
C TRP A 96 -34.28 2.61 -2.92
#